data_AF-A0A0A8LB03-F1
#
_entry.id   AF-A0A0A8LB03-F1
#
_cell.length_a   1.000
_cell.length_b   1.000
_cell.length_c   1.000
_cell.angle_alpha   90.00
_cell.angle_beta   90.00
_cell.angle_gamma   90.00
#
_symmetry.space_group_name_H-M   'P 1'
#
loop_
_entity.id
_entity.type
_entity.pdbx_description
1 polymer ?
#
loop_
_entity_poly.entity_id
_entity_poly.type
_entity_poly.pdbx_seq_one_letter_code
_entity_poly.pdbx_strand_id
1 'polypeptide(L)'
;MRLPFKYTRAQLEVFRFGFCLLAPVAVMYYIGTDTDKKLNVPGFWPDPETLNKIPKEPYEIKAELARMKKERLEKRLRLERKIAEEFGIDIEAEKEIIRQEEQALKASQRLKLDLDKPTASE
;
A
#
# COMPACT_ATOMS: atom_id res chain seq x y z
N MET A 1 -56.46 27.87 26.71
CA MET A 1 -56.03 27.08 27.89
C MET A 1 -54.78 27.74 28.47
N ARG A 2 -54.87 28.37 29.65
CA ARG A 2 -53.69 28.89 30.37
C ARG A 2 -53.14 27.77 31.25
N LEU A 3 -51.96 27.26 30.93
CA LEU A 3 -51.29 26.25 31.73
C LEU A 3 -50.67 26.93 32.97
N PRO A 4 -51.00 26.51 34.22
CA PRO A 4 -50.45 27.11 35.42
C PRO A 4 -49.12 26.45 35.80
N PHE A 5 -48.10 26.56 34.95
CA PHE A 5 -46.77 26.04 35.29
C PHE A 5 -45.93 27.12 35.97
N LYS A 6 -45.73 26.97 37.29
CA LYS A 6 -44.72 27.72 38.05
C LYS A 6 -43.41 26.94 37.97
N TYR A 7 -42.54 27.28 37.02
CA TYR A 7 -41.20 26.69 36.95
C TYR A 7 -40.27 27.38 37.93
N THR A 8 -39.57 26.60 38.77
CA THR A 8 -38.51 27.11 39.62
C THR A 8 -37.19 27.19 38.85
N ARG A 9 -36.29 28.10 39.24
CA ARG A 9 -34.97 28.26 38.60
C ARG A 9 -34.17 26.95 38.58
N ALA A 10 -34.22 26.19 39.68
CA ALA A 10 -33.59 24.88 39.78
C ALA A 10 -34.14 23.86 38.75
N GLN A 11 -35.45 23.87 38.47
CA GLN A 11 -36.04 22.98 37.45
C GLN A 11 -35.52 23.30 36.05
N LEU A 12 -35.31 24.58 35.73
CA LEU A 12 -34.75 25.00 34.44
C LEU A 12 -33.27 24.65 34.32
N GLU A 13 -32.50 24.73 35.42
CA GLU A 13 -31.10 24.33 35.45
C GLU A 13 -30.93 22.82 35.25
N VAL A 14 -31.76 22.00 35.91
CA VAL A 14 -31.78 20.54 35.72
C VAL A 14 -32.18 20.18 34.28
N PHE A 15 -33.18 20.88 33.71
CA PHE A 15 -33.56 20.68 32.31
C PHE A 15 -32.42 21.03 31.35
N ARG A 16 -31.76 22.19 31.54
CA ARG A 16 -30.62 22.60 30.73
C ARG A 16 -29.48 21.58 30.82
N PHE A 17 -29.17 21.11 32.03
CA PHE A 17 -28.14 20.11 32.26
C PHE A 17 -28.47 18.78 31.57
N GLY A 18 -29.69 18.27 31.76
CA GLY A 18 -30.17 17.06 31.12
C GLY A 18 -30.17 17.16 29.59
N PHE A 19 -30.59 18.29 29.04
CA PHE A 19 -30.56 18.54 27.60
C PHE A 19 -29.13 18.58 27.05
N CYS A 20 -28.21 19.28 27.73
CA CYS A 20 -26.81 19.33 27.32
C CYS A 20 -26.12 17.97 27.34
N LEU A 21 -26.52 17.05 28.22
CA LEU A 21 -26.00 15.69 28.24
C LEU A 21 -26.68 14.77 27.23
N LEU A 22 -28.01 14.81 27.14
CA LEU A 22 -28.77 13.89 26.29
C LEU A 22 -28.69 14.26 24.81
N ALA A 23 -28.60 15.55 24.47
CA ALA A 23 -28.53 15.99 23.08
C ALA A 23 -27.36 15.35 22.30
N PRO A 24 -26.09 15.44 22.75
CA PRO A 24 -24.98 14.83 22.02
C PRO A 24 -25.07 13.29 22.01
N VAL A 25 -25.49 12.66 23.11
CA VAL A 25 -25.65 11.20 23.19
C VAL A 25 -26.72 10.71 22.20
N ALA A 26 -27.84 11.41 22.10
CA ALA A 26 -28.91 11.08 21.16
C ALA A 26 -28.47 11.25 19.71
N VAL A 27 -27.71 12.31 19.39
CA VAL A 27 -27.16 12.54 18.06
C VAL A 27 -26.17 11.43 17.69
N MET A 28 -25.27 11.05 18.61
CA MET A 28 -24.32 9.95 18.39
C MET A 28 -25.02 8.60 18.23
N TYR A 29 -26.08 8.33 19.01
CA TYR A 29 -26.85 7.10 18.87
C TYR A 29 -27.62 7.05 17.53
N TYR A 30 -28.21 8.17 17.13
CA TYR A 30 -28.98 8.25 15.89
C TYR A 30 -28.09 8.19 14.64
N ILE A 31 -26.95 8.88 14.64
CA ILE A 31 -26.03 8.89 13.49
C ILE A 31 -25.13 7.65 13.51
N GLY A 32 -24.63 7.26 14.68
CA GLY A 32 -23.61 6.21 14.84
C GLY A 32 -24.11 4.79 14.61
N THR A 33 -25.42 4.53 14.68
CA THR A 33 -25.99 3.20 14.40
C THR A 33 -25.95 2.85 12.92
N ASP A 34 -26.09 3.83 12.03
CA ASP A 34 -26.10 3.63 10.57
C ASP A 34 -25.37 4.80 9.88
N THR A 35 -24.10 5.03 10.23
CA THR A 35 -23.29 6.12 9.67
C THR A 35 -23.13 5.98 8.16
N ASP A 36 -22.96 4.76 7.66
CA ASP A 36 -22.84 4.50 6.23
C ASP A 36 -24.09 4.96 5.48
N LYS A 37 -25.28 4.45 5.83
CA LYS A 37 -26.52 4.85 5.14
C LYS A 37 -26.86 6.34 5.25
N LYS A 38 -26.50 7.00 6.37
CA LYS A 38 -26.89 8.39 6.65
C LYS A 38 -25.89 9.44 6.16
N LEU A 39 -24.61 9.08 6.06
CA LEU A 39 -23.53 9.98 5.65
C LEU A 39 -22.91 9.59 4.30
N ASN A 40 -23.29 8.45 3.70
CA ASN A 40 -22.81 8.07 2.38
C ASN A 40 -23.31 9.06 1.34
N VAL A 41 -22.37 9.69 0.65
CA VAL A 41 -22.68 10.57 -0.48
C VAL A 41 -22.75 9.72 -1.76
N PRO A 42 -23.76 9.92 -2.62
CA PRO A 42 -23.86 9.16 -3.87
C PRO A 42 -22.62 9.41 -4.72
N GLY A 43 -21.89 8.33 -5.04
CA GLY A 43 -20.64 8.40 -5.80
C GLY A 43 -19.37 8.70 -4.98
N PHE A 44 -19.40 8.57 -3.64
CA PHE A 44 -18.19 8.68 -2.82
C PHE A 44 -17.13 7.65 -3.24
N TRP A 45 -17.58 6.41 -3.43
CA TRP A 45 -16.72 5.31 -3.85
C TRP A 45 -16.70 5.19 -5.37
N PRO A 46 -15.52 5.04 -6.00
CA PRO A 46 -15.44 4.71 -7.41
C PRO A 46 -16.18 3.40 -7.65
N ASP A 47 -16.95 3.34 -8.74
CA ASP A 47 -17.73 2.16 -9.09
C ASP A 47 -16.80 0.93 -9.12
N PRO A 48 -17.12 -0.16 -8.38
CA PRO A 48 -16.34 -1.39 -8.37
C PRO A 48 -16.09 -1.99 -9.76
N GLU A 49 -16.87 -1.62 -10.77
CA GLU A 49 -16.61 -2.00 -12.16
C GLU A 49 -15.44 -1.25 -12.79
N THR A 50 -15.24 0.01 -12.44
CA THR A 50 -14.08 0.83 -12.86
C THR A 50 -12.77 0.44 -12.18
N LEU A 51 -12.86 -0.30 -11.06
CA LEU A 51 -11.67 -0.69 -10.31
C LEU A 51 -10.96 -1.86 -11.01
N ASN A 52 -9.63 -1.89 -10.91
CA ASN A 52 -8.85 -3.02 -11.42
C ASN A 52 -9.24 -4.30 -10.66
N LYS A 53 -10.02 -5.17 -11.32
CA LYS A 53 -10.46 -6.44 -10.77
C LYS A 53 -9.29 -7.40 -10.78
N ILE A 54 -8.69 -7.62 -9.61
CA ILE A 54 -7.63 -8.61 -9.44
C ILE A 54 -8.23 -9.99 -9.79
N PRO A 55 -7.62 -10.74 -10.71
CA PRO A 55 -8.09 -12.08 -11.05
C PRO A 55 -8.03 -12.96 -9.81
N LYS A 56 -9.15 -13.58 -9.46
CA LYS A 56 -9.27 -14.43 -8.26
C LYS A 56 -9.01 -15.91 -8.58
N GLU A 57 -9.20 -16.30 -9.83
CA GLU A 57 -9.05 -17.68 -10.27
C GLU A 57 -7.60 -18.02 -10.67
N PRO A 58 -7.07 -19.20 -10.29
CA PRO A 58 -5.68 -19.59 -10.58
C PRO A 58 -5.30 -19.59 -12.07
N TYR A 59 -6.26 -19.88 -12.95
CA TYR A 59 -6.04 -19.88 -14.40
C TYR A 59 -5.87 -18.45 -14.95
N GLU A 60 -6.74 -17.52 -14.54
CA GLU A 60 -6.68 -16.11 -14.92
C GLU A 60 -5.39 -15.45 -14.43
N ILE A 61 -4.96 -15.79 -13.21
CA ILE A 61 -3.68 -15.32 -12.65
C ILE A 61 -2.51 -15.76 -13.53
N LYS A 62 -2.48 -17.01 -13.99
CA LYS A 62 -1.42 -17.53 -14.87
C LYS A 62 -1.42 -16.82 -16.23
N ALA A 63 -2.58 -16.54 -16.79
CA ALA A 63 -2.71 -15.84 -18.06
C ALA A 63 -2.22 -14.38 -17.95
N GLU A 64 -2.63 -13.66 -16.92
CA GLU A 64 -2.16 -12.30 -16.64
C GLU A 64 -0.65 -12.24 -16.35
N LEU A 65 -0.13 -13.22 -15.61
CA LEU A 65 1.29 -13.33 -15.33
C LEU A 65 2.11 -13.63 -16.59
N ALA A 66 1.58 -14.44 -17.51
CA ALA A 66 2.19 -14.66 -18.81
C ALA A 66 2.18 -13.38 -19.66
N ARG A 67 1.08 -12.62 -19.67
CA ARG A 67 0.99 -11.31 -20.33
C ARG A 67 2.04 -10.33 -19.80
N MET A 68 2.13 -10.19 -18.48
CA MET A 68 3.13 -9.31 -17.83
C MET A 68 4.57 -9.73 -18.12
N LYS A 69 4.85 -11.04 -18.20
CA LYS A 69 6.19 -11.53 -18.57
C LYS A 69 6.57 -11.16 -20.00
N LYS A 70 5.64 -11.28 -20.95
CA LYS A 70 5.86 -10.89 -22.35
C LYS A 70 6.14 -9.40 -22.47
N GLU A 71 5.31 -8.56 -21.83
CA GLU A 71 5.50 -7.11 -21.85
C GLU A 71 6.84 -6.68 -21.24
N ARG A 72 7.25 -7.32 -20.13
CA ARG A 72 8.58 -7.08 -19.53
C ARG A 72 9.72 -7.47 -20.46
N LEU A 73 9.60 -8.59 -21.16
CA LEU A 73 10.63 -9.04 -22.11
C LEU A 73 10.73 -8.09 -23.31
N GLU A 74 9.59 -7.66 -23.87
CA GLU A 74 9.56 -6.69 -24.96
C GLU A 74 10.15 -5.34 -24.55
N LYS A 75 9.84 -4.84 -23.35
CA LYS A 75 10.44 -3.61 -22.82
C LYS A 75 11.95 -3.75 -22.64
N ARG A 76 12.44 -4.89 -22.15
CA ARG A 76 13.88 -5.19 -22.02
C ARG A 76 14.55 -5.19 -23.39
N LEU A 77 14.03 -5.95 -24.35
CA LEU A 77 14.57 -6.00 -25.71
C LEU A 77 14.58 -4.64 -26.39
N ARG A 78 13.51 -3.84 -26.20
CA ARG A 78 13.46 -2.47 -26.74
C ARG A 78 14.52 -1.57 -26.11
N LEU A 79 14.78 -1.71 -24.81
CA LEU A 79 15.79 -0.93 -24.11
C LEU A 79 17.20 -1.37 -24.55
N GLU A 80 17.46 -2.68 -24.64
CA GLU A 80 18.72 -3.23 -25.11
C GLU A 80 19.05 -2.77 -26.54
N ARG A 81 18.05 -2.78 -27.44
CA ARG A 81 18.21 -2.25 -28.81
C ARG A 81 18.56 -0.76 -28.82
N LYS A 82 17.85 0.05 -28.03
CA LYS A 82 18.13 1.49 -27.93
C LYS A 82 19.55 1.75 -27.41
N ILE A 83 19.99 1.01 -26.40
CA ILE A 83 21.33 1.18 -25.84
C ILE A 83 22.40 0.73 -26.85
N ALA A 84 22.18 -0.38 -27.55
CA ALA A 84 23.08 -0.85 -28.60
C ALA A 84 23.17 0.14 -29.77
N GLU A 85 22.05 0.73 -30.20
CA GLU A 85 22.01 1.73 -31.27
C GLU A 85 22.67 3.06 -30.86
N GLU A 86 22.45 3.52 -29.63
CA GLU A 86 22.89 4.85 -29.18
C GLU A 86 24.32 4.85 -28.64
N PHE A 87 24.76 3.78 -27.97
CA PHE A 87 26.07 3.72 -27.32
C PHE A 87 27.01 2.68 -27.93
N GLY A 88 26.53 1.77 -28.79
CA GLY A 88 27.36 0.72 -29.40
C GLY A 88 27.92 -0.30 -28.38
N ILE A 89 27.41 -0.29 -27.15
CA ILE A 89 27.85 -1.16 -26.06
C ILE A 89 27.01 -2.43 -26.09
N ASP A 90 27.69 -3.59 -26.17
CA ASP A 90 27.03 -4.88 -25.97
C ASP A 90 26.83 -5.15 -24.48
N ILE A 91 25.58 -5.01 -24.04
CA ILE A 91 25.14 -5.16 -22.65
C ILE A 91 25.52 -6.55 -22.09
N GLU A 92 25.55 -7.59 -22.92
CA GLU A 92 25.81 -8.95 -22.43
C GLU A 92 27.30 -9.18 -22.14
N ALA A 93 28.19 -8.69 -23.01
CA ALA A 93 29.63 -8.71 -22.78
C ALA A 93 30.02 -7.93 -21.51
N GLU A 94 29.44 -6.75 -21.30
CA GLU A 94 29.72 -5.92 -20.12
C GLU A 94 29.28 -6.61 -18.82
N LYS A 95 28.12 -7.29 -18.82
CA LYS A 95 27.64 -8.07 -17.67
C LYS A 95 28.55 -9.24 -17.33
N GLU A 96 29.13 -9.90 -18.33
CA GLU A 96 30.05 -11.02 -18.10
C GLU A 96 31.35 -10.56 -17.45
N ILE A 97 31.89 -9.42 -17.92
CA ILE A 97 33.07 -8.78 -17.31
C ILE A 97 32.79 -8.43 -15.86
N ILE A 98 31.68 -7.73 -15.57
CA ILE A 98 31.29 -7.36 -14.20
C ILE A 98 31.11 -8.61 -13.31
N ARG A 99 30.51 -9.69 -13.83
CA ARG A 99 30.31 -10.93 -13.07
C ARG A 99 31.64 -11.60 -12.74
N GLN A 100 32.59 -11.63 -13.67
CA GLN A 100 33.92 -12.18 -13.45
C GLN A 100 34.70 -11.33 -12.43
N GLU A 101 34.62 -10.01 -12.53
CA GLU A 101 35.22 -9.08 -11.57
C GLU A 101 34.63 -9.27 -10.17
N GLU A 102 33.30 -9.37 -10.04
CA GLU A 102 32.64 -9.64 -8.75
C GLU A 102 33.08 -10.97 -8.14
N GLN A 103 33.23 -12.01 -8.96
CA GLN A 103 33.67 -13.33 -8.51
C GLN A 103 35.13 -13.29 -8.04
N ALA A 104 36.00 -12.60 -8.77
CA ALA A 104 37.40 -12.38 -8.38
C ALA A 104 37.51 -11.54 -7.09
N LEU A 105 36.67 -10.52 -6.94
CA LEU A 105 36.60 -9.68 -5.74
C LEU A 105 36.12 -10.49 -4.52
N LYS A 106 35.08 -11.31 -4.69
CA LYS A 106 34.59 -12.21 -3.63
C LYS A 106 35.62 -13.28 -3.26
N ALA A 107 36.33 -13.83 -4.24
CA ALA A 107 37.39 -14.81 -4.00
C ALA A 107 38.57 -14.19 -3.24
N SER A 108 39.04 -13.01 -3.67
CA SER A 108 40.12 -12.28 -2.98
C SER A 108 39.73 -11.82 -1.57
N GLN A 109 38.48 -11.40 -1.36
CA GLN A 109 37.96 -11.08 -0.03
C GLN A 109 37.88 -12.31 0.88
N ARG A 110 37.42 -13.47 0.37
CA ARG A 110 37.44 -14.73 1.11
C ARG A 110 38.86 -15.15 1.49
N LEU A 111 39.79 -15.03 0.56
CA LEU A 111 41.20 -15.40 0.80
C LEU A 111 41.86 -14.49 1.85
N LYS A 112 41.53 -13.20 1.86
CA LYS A 112 41.95 -12.28 2.95
C LYS A 112 41.32 -12.64 4.29
N LEU A 113 40.05 -13.03 4.31
CA LEU A 113 39.36 -13.47 5.53
C LEU A 113 39.99 -14.75 6.11
N ASP A 114 40.49 -15.64 5.25
CA ASP A 114 41.17 -16.87 5.64
C ASP A 114 42.61 -16.63 6.13
N LEU A 115 43.32 -15.62 5.61
CA LEU A 115 44.64 -15.20 6.11
C LEU A 115 44.58 -14.46 7.45
N ASP A 116 43.52 -13.69 7.69
CA ASP A 116 43.34 -12.89 8.90
C ASP A 116 42.73 -13.70 10.07
N LYS A 117 42.44 -14.99 9.83
CA LYS A 117 42.07 -15.93 10.88
C LYS A 117 43.33 -16.18 11.73
N PRO A 118 43.34 -15.82 13.03
CA PRO A 118 44.46 -16.18 13.88
C PRO A 118 44.58 -17.70 13.84
N THR A 119 45.77 -18.21 13.55
CA THR A 119 46.11 -19.63 13.61
C THR A 119 45.87 -20.14 15.02
N ALA A 120 44.63 -20.51 15.33
CA ALA A 120 44.23 -21.11 16.59
C ALA A 120 44.49 -22.61 16.50
N SER A 121 45.77 -22.98 16.56
CA SER A 121 46.23 -24.31 16.99
C SER A 121 47.75 -24.32 17.09
N GLU A 122 48.28 -24.13 18.30
CA GLU A 122 49.12 -25.09 19.05
C GLU A 122 49.45 -24.52 20.44
#